data_AF-L9W3T2-F1
#
_entry.id   AF-L9W3T2-F1
#
_cell.length_a   1.000
_cell.length_b   1.000
_cell.length_c   1.000
_cell.angle_alpha   90.00
_cell.angle_beta   90.00
_cell.angle_gamma   90.00
#
_symmetry.space_group_name_H-M   'P 1'
#
loop_
_entity.id
_entity.type
_entity.pdbx_description
1 polymer ?
#
loop_
_entity_poly.entity_id
_entity_poly.type
_entity_poly.pdbx_seq_one_letter_code
_entity_poly.pdbx_strand_id
1 'polypeptide(L)' 'MAIRQRSLESEFHCPECSGPLSTRYDSLVCDDCGYTPRHGAD' A
#
# COMPACT_ATOMS: atom_id res chain seq x y z
N MET A 1 -5.99 5.96 29.77
CA MET A 1 -5.08 5.11 28.97
C MET A 1 -5.49 5.27 27.52
N ALA A 2 -4.79 6.09 26.73
CA ALA A 2 -5.08 6.25 25.30
C ALA A 2 -4.34 5.16 24.53
N ILE A 3 -5.09 4.26 23.91
CA ILE A 3 -4.53 3.28 22.96
C ILE A 3 -4.05 4.13 21.78
N ARG A 4 -2.74 4.35 21.69
CA ARG A 4 -2.12 4.86 20.47
C ARG A 4 -2.33 3.74 19.46
N GLN A 5 -3.43 3.81 18.71
CA GLN A 5 -3.58 3.09 17.47
C GLN A 5 -2.43 3.60 16.62
N ARG A 6 -1.29 2.90 16.72
CA ARG A 6 -0.19 3.04 15.79
C ARG A 6 -0.81 2.49 14.53
N SER A 7 -1.43 3.40 13.75
CA SER A 7 -1.96 3.12 12.44
C SER A 7 -0.87 2.32 11.77
N LEU A 8 -1.12 1.04 11.57
CA LEU A 8 -0.38 0.23 10.63
C LEU A 8 -0.76 0.78 9.26
N GLU A 9 -0.39 2.04 9.01
CA GLU A 9 0.00 2.50 7.69
C GLU A 9 1.27 1.69 7.42
N SER A 10 1.09 0.40 7.10
CA SER A 10 2.09 -0.31 6.33
C SER A 10 2.14 0.49 5.05
N GLU A 11 3.12 1.39 4.97
CA GLU A 11 3.46 2.12 3.77
C GLU A 11 3.85 1.05 2.75
N PHE A 12 2.86 0.59 1.98
CA PHE A 12 3.08 -0.33 0.90
C PHE A 12 3.88 0.44 -0.14
N HIS A 13 5.13 0.04 -0.37
CA HIS A 13 5.99 0.66 -1.35
C HIS A 13 5.96 -0.15 -2.65
N CYS A 14 5.93 0.56 -3.76
CA CYS A 14 5.98 -0.06 -5.07
C CYS A 14 7.37 -0.64 -5.34
N PRO A 15 7.51 -1.92 -5.74
CA PRO A 15 8.83 -2.50 -6.03
C PRO A 15 9.52 -1.87 -7.25
N GLU A 16 8.76 -1.32 -8.19
CA GLU A 16 9.31 -0.74 -9.42
C GLU A 16 9.92 0.67 -9.20
N CYS A 17 9.18 1.58 -8.56
CA CYS A 17 9.61 2.97 -8.38
C CYS A 17 9.85 3.39 -6.93
N SER A 18 9.65 2.49 -5.96
CA SER A 18 9.65 2.80 -4.51
C SER A 18 8.64 3.87 -4.09
N GLY A 19 7.71 4.24 -4.96
CA GLY A 19 6.63 5.18 -4.66
C GLY A 19 5.59 4.58 -3.71
N PRO A 20 4.78 5.43 -3.06
CA PRO A 20 3.70 4.97 -2.20
C PRO A 20 2.62 4.25 -3.02
N LEU A 21 2.20 3.07 -2.56
CA LEU A 21 1.02 2.37 -3.05
C LEU A 21 -0.20 2.89 -2.29
N SER A 22 -1.20 3.33 -3.04
CA SER A 22 -2.53 3.68 -2.51
C SER A 22 -3.46 2.49 -2.62
N THR A 23 -4.25 2.25 -1.58
CA THR A 23 -5.37 1.30 -1.62
C THR A 23 -6.58 1.97 -2.28
N ARG A 24 -6.92 1.55 -3.48
CA ARG A 24 -8.07 2.01 -4.27
C ARG A 24 -8.99 0.81 -4.51
N TYR A 25 -10.23 0.88 -4.01
CA TYR A 25 -11.24 -0.17 -4.26
C TYR A 25 -10.76 -1.59 -3.93
N ASP A 26 -10.20 -1.78 -2.73
CA ASP A 26 -9.60 -3.05 -2.28
C ASP A 26 -8.35 -3.49 -3.06
N SER A 27 -7.89 -2.70 -4.04
CA SER A 27 -6.67 -2.96 -4.82
C SER A 27 -5.54 -2.01 -4.42
N LEU A 28 -4.32 -2.52 -4.29
CA LEU A 28 -3.12 -1.69 -4.16
C LEU A 28 -2.69 -1.20 -5.56
N VAL A 29 -2.50 0.11 -5.70
CA VAL A 29 -2.09 0.77 -6.96
C VAL A 29 -1.03 1.81 -6.67
N CYS A 30 0.06 1.82 -7.43
CA CYS A 30 1.08 2.85 -7.33
C CYS A 30 0.63 4.11 -8.07
N ASP A 31 0.62 5.23 -7.36
CA ASP A 31 0.22 6.53 -7.95
C ASP A 31 1.31 7.07 -8.91
N ASP A 32 2.55 6.65 -8.70
CA ASP A 32 3.71 7.17 -9.43
C ASP A 32 3.95 6.45 -10.77
N CYS A 33 4.01 5.11 -10.76
CA CYS A 33 4.26 4.31 -11.97
C CYS A 33 3.03 3.52 -12.48
N GLY A 34 1.91 3.55 -11.77
CA GLY A 34 0.71 2.78 -12.13
C GLY A 34 0.80 1.29 -11.85
N TYR A 35 1.86 0.81 -11.20
CA TYR A 35 2.03 -0.59 -10.84
C TYR A 35 0.93 -1.05 -9.88
N THR A 36 0.19 -2.07 -10.28
CA THR A 36 -0.83 -2.72 -9.44
C THR A 36 -0.32 -4.09 -9.02
N PRO A 37 0.19 -4.28 -7.78
CA PRO A 37 0.45 -5.61 -7.30
C PRO A 37 -0.86 -6.40 -7.34
N ARG A 38 -0.86 -7.51 -8.09
CA ARG A 38 -1.93 -8.49 -8.02
C ARG A 38 -1.88 -9.03 -6.60
N HIS A 39 -2.96 -8.86 -5.82
CA HIS A 39 -3.06 -9.41 -4.47
C HIS A 39 -2.53 -10.84 -4.53
N GLY A 40 -1.33 -11.02 -3.97
CA GLY A 40 -0.64 -12.30 -4.01
C GLY A 40 -1.55 -13.28 -3.30
N ALA A 41 -2.09 -14.21 -4.08
CA ALA A 41 -2.64 -15.43 -3.55
C ALA A 41 -1.51 -16.18 -2.82
N ASP A 42 -1.86 -16.73 -1.64
CA ASP A 42 -1.07 -17.58 -0.73
C ASP A 42 -0.14 -16.86 0.28
#